data_AF-A0A356Z7W7-F1
#
_entry.id   AF-A0A356Z7W7-F1
#
_cell.length_a   1.000
_cell.length_b   1.000
_cell.length_c   1.000
_cell.angle_alpha   90.00
_cell.angle_beta   90.00
_cell.angle_gamma   90.00
#
_symmetry.space_group_name_H-M   'P 1'
#
loop_
_entity.id
_entity.type
_entity.pdbx_description
1 polymer ?
#
loop_
_entity_poly.entity_id
_entity_poly.type
_entity_poly.pdbx_seq_one_letter_code
_entity_poly.pdbx_strand_id
1 'polypeptide(L)'
;QYIEAKTGHDTRVTILGHIQRGGPPTAVDRILASCMGKAAVDMIAAGEKNVMVAGQGEQIKSIPLQEVINGTRTPELNMFEIARIL
;
A
#
# COMPACT_ATOMS: atom_id res chain seq x y z
N GLN A 1 -5.14 9.17 27.26
CA GLN A 1 -4.80 9.31 28.69
C GLN A 1 -3.35 9.76 28.93
N TYR A 2 -2.31 9.16 28.32
CA TYR A 2 -0.92 9.63 28.53
C TYR A 2 -0.71 11.12 28.21
N ILE A 3 -1.18 11.57 27.04
CA ILE A 3 -0.98 12.96 26.57
C ILE A 3 -1.64 13.95 27.54
N GLU A 4 -2.94 13.80 27.77
CA GLU A 4 -3.71 14.63 28.71
C GLU A 4 -3.10 14.65 30.12
N ALA A 5 -2.66 13.50 30.66
CA ALA A 5 -2.00 13.44 31.96
C ALA A 5 -0.66 14.19 31.99
N LYS A 6 0.03 14.32 30.86
CA LYS A 6 1.32 15.01 30.75
C LYS A 6 1.19 16.48 30.38
N THR A 7 0.10 16.89 29.74
CA THR A 7 -0.05 18.25 29.19
C THR A 7 -1.17 19.06 29.84
N GLY A 8 -2.13 18.41 30.52
CA GLY A 8 -3.31 19.05 31.08
C GLY A 8 -4.34 19.49 30.03
N HIS A 9 -4.18 19.10 28.76
CA HIS A 9 -5.10 19.44 27.68
C HIS A 9 -6.12 18.30 27.45
N ASP A 10 -7.41 18.66 27.39
CA ASP A 10 -8.48 17.75 26.98
C ASP A 10 -8.13 17.10 25.63
N THR A 11 -8.04 15.78 25.62
CA THR A 11 -7.54 15.01 24.49
C THR A 11 -8.54 13.94 24.08
N ARG A 12 -9.03 14.02 22.84
CA ARG A 12 -9.94 13.01 22.26
C ARG A 12 -9.19 11.98 21.43
N VAL A 13 -9.64 10.73 21.51
CA VAL A 13 -9.07 9.60 20.77
C VAL A 13 -10.11 9.06 19.81
N THR A 14 -9.72 8.89 18.55
CA THR A 14 -10.52 8.22 17.52
C THR A 14 -9.76 7.01 17.03
N ILE A 15 -10.40 5.84 17.06
CA ILE A 15 -9.85 4.58 16.54
C ILE A 15 -10.68 4.20 15.31
N LEU A 16 -10.10 4.33 14.11
CA LEU A 16 -10.81 4.06 12.86
C LEU A 16 -11.15 2.57 12.68
N GLY A 17 -10.20 1.68 13.01
CA GLY A 17 -10.41 0.23 12.89
C GLY A 17 -10.71 -0.22 11.45
N HIS A 18 -11.70 -1.12 11.32
CA HIS A 18 -12.02 -1.83 10.07
C HIS A 18 -12.61 -0.96 8.96
N ILE A 19 -13.07 0.26 9.26
CA ILE A 19 -13.64 1.17 8.25
C ILE A 19 -12.63 1.48 7.13
N GLN A 20 -11.33 1.42 7.43
CA GLN A 20 -10.23 1.65 6.48
C GLN A 20 -10.10 0.56 5.40
N ARG A 21 -10.74 -0.60 5.57
CA ARG A 21 -10.73 -1.69 4.57
C ARG A 21 -11.98 -1.72 3.68
N GLY A 22 -12.98 -0.89 4.00
CA GLY A 22 -14.23 -0.82 3.27
C GLY A 22 -14.37 0.45 2.44
N GLY A 23 -15.51 0.58 1.77
CA GLY A 23 -15.85 1.71 0.92
C GLY A 23 -15.56 1.47 -0.57
N PRO A 24 -16.13 2.29 -1.47
CA PRO A 24 -15.85 2.18 -2.90
C PRO A 24 -14.37 2.48 -3.21
N PRO A 25 -13.71 1.70 -4.08
CA PRO A 25 -12.32 1.95 -4.46
C PRO A 25 -12.17 3.31 -5.15
N THR A 26 -11.01 3.95 -4.96
CA THR A 26 -10.68 5.22 -5.63
C THR A 26 -10.50 5.01 -7.14
N ALA A 27 -10.41 6.10 -7.90
CA ALA A 27 -10.09 6.00 -9.33
C ALA A 27 -8.74 5.31 -9.56
N VAL A 28 -7.73 5.64 -8.73
CA VAL A 28 -6.40 5.04 -8.80
C VAL A 28 -6.46 3.54 -8.54
N ASP A 29 -7.19 3.10 -7.50
CA ASP A 29 -7.35 1.68 -7.18
C ASP A 29 -8.00 0.90 -8.32
N ARG A 30 -9.03 1.46 -8.96
CA ARG A 30 -9.74 0.82 -10.07
C ARG A 30 -8.86 0.67 -11.31
N ILE A 31 -8.11 1.72 -11.66
CA ILE A 31 -7.19 1.70 -12.80
C ILE A 31 -6.09 0.68 -12.54
N LEU A 32 -5.45 0.73 -11.36
CA LEU A 32 -4.40 -0.20 -10.99
C LEU A 32 -4.89 -1.65 -11.00
N ALA A 33 -6.04 -1.94 -10.39
CA ALA A 33 -6.62 -3.28 -10.36
C ALA A 33 -6.91 -3.83 -11.77
N SER A 34 -7.44 -2.98 -12.66
CA SER A 34 -7.72 -3.36 -14.05
C SER A 34 -6.43 -3.68 -14.82
N CYS A 35 -5.42 -2.82 -14.70
CA CYS A 35 -4.11 -3.03 -15.34
C CYS A 35 -3.41 -4.29 -14.81
N MET A 36 -3.40 -4.51 -13.50
CA MET A 36 -2.81 -5.70 -12.88
C MET A 36 -3.54 -6.97 -13.28
N GLY A 37 -4.87 -6.95 -13.33
CA GLY A 37 -5.68 -8.10 -13.75
C GLY A 37 -5.39 -8.50 -15.20
N LYS A 38 -5.33 -7.53 -16.12
CA LYS A 38 -4.96 -7.76 -17.52
C LYS A 38 -3.55 -8.37 -17.62
N ALA A 39 -2.56 -7.76 -16.97
CA ALA A 39 -1.19 -8.24 -16.99
C ALA A 39 -1.04 -9.66 -16.43
N ALA A 40 -1.79 -10.01 -15.38
CA ALA A 40 -1.79 -11.37 -14.84
C ALA A 40 -2.27 -12.39 -15.88
N VAL A 41 -3.34 -12.08 -16.61
CA VAL A 41 -3.86 -12.94 -17.68
C VAL A 41 -2.84 -13.08 -18.81
N ASP A 42 -2.22 -11.98 -19.24
CA ASP A 42 -1.19 -11.99 -20.28
C ASP A 42 0.02 -12.88 -19.88
N MET A 43 0.49 -12.78 -18.63
CA MET A 43 1.59 -13.60 -18.09
C MET A 43 1.24 -15.09 -18.01
N ILE A 44 0.01 -15.41 -17.57
CA ILE A 44 -0.49 -16.79 -17.56
C ILE A 44 -0.52 -17.35 -18.99
N ALA A 45 -1.00 -16.58 -19.96
CA ALA A 45 -1.05 -16.99 -21.37
C ALA A 45 0.35 -17.19 -21.96
N ALA A 46 1.34 -16.41 -21.51
CA ALA A 46 2.75 -16.59 -21.86
C ALA A 46 3.43 -17.78 -21.16
N GLY A 47 2.73 -18.46 -20.25
CA GLY A 47 3.24 -19.62 -19.51
C GLY A 47 4.10 -19.29 -18.29
N GLU A 48 4.13 -18.02 -17.87
CA GLU A 48 4.81 -17.61 -16.63
C GLU A 48 4.14 -18.22 -15.40
N LYS A 49 4.95 -18.59 -14.40
CA LYS A 49 4.51 -19.23 -13.16
C LYS A 49 5.34 -18.72 -11.99
N ASN A 50 4.79 -18.83 -10.79
CA ASN A 50 5.46 -18.47 -9.53
C ASN A 50 5.92 -17.00 -9.47
N VAL A 51 5.17 -16.10 -10.11
CA VAL A 51 5.41 -14.65 -10.10
C VAL A 51 4.21 -13.90 -9.51
N MET A 52 4.47 -12.75 -8.92
CA MET A 52 3.50 -11.75 -8.49
C MET A 52 3.47 -10.61 -9.50
N VAL A 53 2.27 -10.14 -9.86
CA VAL A 53 2.11 -8.88 -10.60
C VAL A 53 2.26 -7.71 -9.64
N ALA A 54 3.11 -6.75 -9.97
CA ALA A 54 3.37 -5.56 -9.16
C ALA A 54 3.24 -4.29 -10.00
N GLY A 55 2.62 -3.25 -9.42
CA GLY A 55 2.69 -1.88 -9.94
C GLY A 55 3.91 -1.16 -9.36
N GLN A 56 4.79 -0.66 -10.21
CA GLN A 56 5.95 0.15 -9.83
C GLN A 56 5.97 1.44 -10.65
N GLY A 57 5.55 2.54 -10.01
CA GLY A 57 5.26 3.79 -10.73
C GLY A 57 4.13 3.58 -11.74
N GLU A 58 4.37 3.96 -13.00
CA GLU A 58 3.43 3.79 -14.11
C GLU A 58 3.55 2.43 -14.82
N GLN A 59 4.43 1.54 -14.34
CA GLN A 59 4.73 0.27 -14.99
C GLN A 59 4.17 -0.93 -14.22
N ILE A 60 3.74 -1.95 -14.95
CA ILE A 60 3.40 -3.27 -14.40
C ILE A 60 4.58 -4.22 -14.64
N LYS A 61 4.98 -4.96 -13.60
CA LYS A 61 6.10 -5.92 -13.65
C LYS A 61 5.70 -7.26 -13.04
N SER A 62 6.37 -8.33 -13.47
CA SER A 62 6.38 -9.61 -12.75
C SER A 62 7.57 -9.67 -11.79
N ILE A 63 7.34 -10.14 -10.58
CA ILE A 63 8.36 -10.34 -9.55
C ILE A 63 8.28 -11.80 -9.08
N PRO A 64 9.39 -12.56 -9.05
CA PRO A 64 9.39 -13.93 -8.53
C PRO A 64 8.86 -13.99 -7.09
N LEU A 65 7.95 -14.91 -6.79
CA LEU A 65 7.36 -15.04 -5.45
C LEU A 65 8.41 -15.30 -4.37
N GLN A 66 9.49 -15.99 -4.70
CA GLN A 66 10.62 -16.22 -3.78
C GLN A 66 11.30 -14.91 -3.35
N GLU A 67 11.33 -13.89 -4.20
CA GLU A 67 11.87 -12.58 -3.83
C GLU A 67 10.88 -11.83 -2.93
N VAL A 68 9.59 -11.89 -3.26
CA VAL A 68 8.52 -11.21 -2.50
C VAL A 68 8.47 -11.65 -1.05
N ILE A 69 8.58 -12.96 -0.78
CA ILE A 69 8.50 -13.50 0.59
C ILE A 69 9.72 -13.16 1.45
N ASN A 70 10.87 -12.92 0.82
CA ASN A 70 12.12 -12.60 1.51
C ASN A 70 12.37 -11.08 1.59
N GLY A 71 11.62 -10.30 0.82
CA GLY A 71 11.70 -8.85 0.81
C GLY A 71 11.15 -8.23 2.09
N THR A 72 11.78 -7.16 2.55
CA THR A 72 11.25 -6.31 3.63
C THR A 72 10.80 -4.98 3.05
N ARG A 73 9.59 -4.53 3.40
CA ARG A 73 9.07 -3.23 2.98
C ARG A 73 9.54 -2.13 3.94
N THR A 74 10.34 -1.19 3.44
CA THR A 74 10.75 0.00 4.18
C THR A 74 10.00 1.23 3.70
N PRO A 75 9.51 2.11 4.60
CA PRO A 75 8.90 3.36 4.19
C PRO A 75 9.95 4.36 3.66
N GLU A 76 9.52 5.26 2.78
CA GLU A 76 10.36 6.38 2.35
C GLU A 76 10.37 7.46 3.45
N LEU A 77 11.53 7.65 4.08
CA LEU A 77 11.63 8.52 5.26
C LEU A 77 11.60 10.01 4.92
N ASN A 78 11.92 10.39 3.68
CA ASN A 78 11.89 11.79 3.24
C ASN A 78 10.50 12.43 3.41
N MET A 79 9.43 11.67 3.15
CA MET A 79 8.06 12.16 3.37
C MET A 79 7.77 12.50 4.84
N PHE A 80 8.40 11.79 5.78
CA PHE A 80 8.28 12.12 7.21
C PHE A 80 9.00 13.41 7.57
N GLU A 81 10.10 13.74 6.88
CA GLU A 81 10.82 15.00 7.09
C GLU A 81 9.96 16.19 6.64
N ILE A 82 9.31 16.07 5.48
CA ILE A 82 8.39 17.11 4.97
C ILE A 82 7.23 17.33 5.95
N ALA A 83 6.59 16.25 6.41
CA ALA A 83 5.46 16.32 7.34
C ALA A 83 5.82 16.90 8.74
N ARG A 84 7.10 17.02 9.08
CA ARG A 84 7.56 17.68 10.31
C ARG A 84 7.74 19.19 10.17
N ILE A 85 7.91 19.68 8.94
CA ILE A 85 8.17 21.09 8.65
C ILE A 85 6.87 21.84 8.34
N LEU A 86 5.97 21.20 7.58
CA LEU A 86 4.63 21.71 7.27
C LEU A 86 3.69 21.58 8.46
#